data_AF-A0A2H9LV42-F1
#
_entry.id   AF-A0A2H9LV42-F1
#
_cell.length_a   1.000
_cell.length_b   1.000
_cell.length_c   1.000
_cell.angle_alpha   90.00
_cell.angle_beta   90.00
_cell.angle_gamma   90.00
#
_symmetry.space_group_name_H-M   'P 1'
#
loop_
_entity.id
_entity.type
_entity.pdbx_description
1 polymer ?
#
loop_
_entity_poly.entity_id
_entity_poly.type
_entity_poly.pdbx_seq_one_letter_code
_entity_poly.pdbx_strand_id
1 'polypeptide(L)'
;MRFPKKIKRYCPYCKKHTDQKVSLVSSGKKRSSQKRGSISRAKKRGLGIGYGNLGRWGSKPAKFKRKTKTTKKTNLMYTCPVCNKSVMQAQGIRTSKISIEDKKTEIESNKHK
;
A
#
# COMPACT_ATOMS: atom_id res chain seq x y z
N MET A 1 5.13 0.00 15.56
CA MET A 1 6.38 0.64 15.09
C MET A 1 6.11 2.12 14.88
N ARG A 2 6.97 2.98 15.43
CA ARG A 2 6.95 4.42 15.19
C ARG A 2 7.86 4.73 14.01
N PHE A 3 7.43 5.59 13.10
CA PHE A 3 8.19 5.97 11.91
C PHE A 3 8.16 7.49 11.72
N PRO A 4 9.26 8.15 11.36
CA PRO A 4 9.27 9.60 11.21
C PRO A 4 8.54 10.05 9.94
N LYS A 5 7.91 11.24 9.95
CA LYS A 5 7.25 11.83 8.77
C LYS A 5 8.21 12.21 7.63
N LYS A 6 9.47 12.51 7.94
CA LYS A 6 10.51 12.90 6.96
C LYS A 6 11.80 12.12 7.21
N ILE A 7 12.44 11.65 6.13
CA ILE A 7 13.71 10.92 6.18
C ILE A 7 14.63 11.41 5.05
N LYS A 8 15.92 11.59 5.35
CA LYS A 8 16.97 11.78 4.33
C LYS A 8 17.21 10.48 3.59
N ARG A 9 16.85 10.44 2.30
CA ARG A 9 17.02 9.27 1.43
C ARG A 9 17.42 9.69 0.03
N TYR A 10 18.18 8.82 -0.64
CA TYR A 10 18.53 8.96 -2.05
C TYR A 10 17.27 8.99 -2.93
N CYS A 11 17.16 9.99 -3.79
CA CYS A 11 16.13 10.05 -4.83
C CYS A 11 16.71 9.55 -6.15
N PRO A 12 16.18 8.47 -6.75
CA PRO A 12 16.70 7.94 -8.03
C PRO A 12 16.49 8.90 -9.20
N TYR A 13 15.51 9.80 -9.10
CA TYR A 13 15.22 10.76 -10.17
C TYR A 13 16.10 12.01 -10.11
N CYS A 14 16.38 12.52 -8.92
CA CYS A 14 17.24 13.69 -8.74
C CYS A 14 18.72 13.33 -8.55
N LYS A 15 19.02 12.04 -8.38
CA LYS A 15 20.36 11.49 -8.10
C LYS A 15 21.06 12.10 -6.87
N LYS A 16 20.30 12.62 -5.91
CA LYS A 16 20.81 13.24 -4.68
C LYS A 16 20.01 12.79 -3.46
N HIS A 17 20.60 12.94 -2.27
CA HIS A 17 19.89 12.72 -1.00
C HIS A 17 19.01 13.91 -0.67
N THR A 18 17.73 13.66 -0.41
CA THR A 18 16.72 14.68 -0.10
C THR A 18 15.91 14.27 1.12
N ASP A 19 15.33 15.23 1.83
CA ASP A 19 14.33 14.98 2.88
C ASP A 19 13.00 14.53 2.25
N GLN A 20 12.81 13.22 2.13
CA GLN A 20 11.62 12.63 1.52
C GLN A 20 10.49 12.52 2.54
N LYS A 21 9.27 12.88 2.11
CA LYS A 21 8.04 12.72 2.89
C LYS A 21 7.60 11.26 2.89
N VAL A 22 7.23 10.73 4.04
CA VAL A 22 6.81 9.33 4.20
C VAL A 22 5.29 9.24 4.32
N SER A 23 4.67 8.38 3.53
CA SER A 23 3.25 8.03 3.64
C SER A 23 3.04 6.52 3.68
N LEU A 24 1.99 6.08 4.38
CA LEU A 24 1.56 4.68 4.35
C LEU A 24 0.58 4.47 3.20
N VAL A 25 0.86 3.48 2.36
CA VAL A 25 0.00 3.17 1.21
C VAL A 25 -1.15 2.28 1.63
N SER A 26 -2.38 2.76 1.43
CA SER A 26 -3.58 1.95 1.57
C SER A 26 -3.76 1.04 0.35
N SER A 27 -4.53 -0.04 0.50
CA SER A 27 -4.93 -0.83 -0.66
C SER A 27 -5.81 0.04 -1.55
N GLY A 28 -5.36 0.29 -2.79
CA GLY A 28 -6.06 1.13 -3.74
C GLY A 28 -7.47 0.64 -4.08
N LYS A 29 -8.23 1.48 -4.79
CA LYS A 29 -9.57 1.14 -5.25
C LYS A 29 -9.55 -0.08 -6.17
N LYS A 30 -10.64 -0.85 -6.17
CA LYS A 30 -10.85 -1.95 -7.12
C LYS A 30 -10.69 -1.43 -8.55
N ARG A 31 -10.31 -2.33 -9.48
CA ARG A 31 -10.14 -1.99 -10.90
C ARG A 31 -11.38 -1.25 -11.44
N SER A 32 -11.17 -0.22 -12.25
CA SER A 32 -12.26 0.52 -12.89
C SER A 32 -13.11 -0.38 -13.79
N SER A 33 -14.35 0.03 -14.04
CA SER A 33 -15.33 -0.72 -14.83
C SER A 33 -14.82 -1.05 -16.22
N GLN A 34 -14.04 -0.17 -16.87
CA GLN A 34 -13.51 -0.37 -18.22
C GLN A 34 -12.20 -1.16 -18.28
N LYS A 35 -11.52 -1.38 -17.14
CA LYS A 35 -10.22 -2.06 -17.13
C LYS A 35 -10.36 -3.54 -17.48
N ARG A 36 -9.47 -4.05 -18.34
CA ARG A 36 -9.38 -5.49 -18.64
C ARG A 36 -9.22 -6.27 -17.33
N GLY A 37 -10.04 -7.30 -17.13
CA GLY A 37 -10.05 -8.05 -15.87
C GLY A 37 -11.08 -7.57 -14.84
N SER A 38 -11.78 -6.45 -15.06
CA SER A 38 -12.89 -6.01 -14.20
C SER A 38 -14.10 -6.93 -14.38
N ILE A 39 -14.82 -7.18 -13.28
CA ILE A 39 -16.03 -8.02 -13.31
C ILE A 39 -17.13 -7.33 -14.13
N SER A 40 -17.26 -6.01 -14.01
CA SER A 40 -18.25 -5.22 -14.75
C SER A 40 -18.05 -5.32 -16.27
N ARG A 41 -16.81 -5.18 -16.77
CA ARG A 41 -16.51 -5.33 -18.21
C ARG A 41 -16.76 -6.75 -18.70
N ALA A 42 -16.41 -7.75 -17.90
CA ALA A 42 -16.60 -9.15 -18.25
C ALA A 42 -18.08 -9.49 -18.41
N LYS A 43 -18.91 -9.10 -17.44
CA LYS A 43 -20.36 -9.23 -17.52
C LYS A 43 -20.94 -8.55 -18.75
N LYS A 44 -20.56 -7.29 -19.04
CA LYS A 44 -21.02 -6.58 -20.24
C LYS A 44 -20.64 -7.27 -21.57
N ARG A 45 -19.61 -8.11 -21.56
CA ARG A 45 -19.13 -8.87 -22.73
C ARG A 45 -19.63 -10.32 -22.74
N GLY A 46 -20.58 -10.69 -21.88
CA GLY A 46 -21.10 -12.06 -21.78
C GLY A 46 -20.18 -13.04 -21.03
N LEU A 47 -19.01 -12.61 -20.54
CA LEU A 47 -18.07 -13.46 -19.82
C LEU A 47 -18.50 -13.55 -18.35
N GLY A 48 -19.04 -14.70 -17.94
CA GLY A 48 -19.53 -14.93 -16.58
C GLY A 48 -21.03 -14.68 -16.38
N ILE A 49 -21.83 -14.72 -17.45
CA ILE A 49 -23.29 -14.75 -17.40
C ILE A 49 -23.74 -16.23 -17.51
N GLY A 50 -24.69 -16.65 -16.67
CA GLY A 50 -25.22 -18.01 -16.67
C GLY A 50 -24.97 -18.77 -15.36
N TYR A 51 -25.41 -20.02 -15.31
CA TYR A 51 -25.29 -20.90 -14.15
C TYR A 51 -24.00 -21.73 -14.22
N GLY A 52 -23.53 -22.19 -13.06
CA GLY A 52 -22.35 -23.05 -12.94
C GLY A 52 -21.02 -22.33 -12.75
N ASN A 53 -19.93 -23.09 -12.81
CA ASN A 53 -18.58 -22.60 -12.55
C ASN A 53 -17.93 -22.07 -13.83
N LEU A 54 -18.16 -20.79 -14.14
CA LEU A 54 -17.58 -20.07 -15.30
C LEU A 54 -16.11 -19.64 -15.06
N GLY A 55 -15.36 -20.47 -14.32
CA GLY A 55 -13.94 -20.29 -14.01
C GLY A 55 -13.63 -18.93 -13.36
N ARG A 56 -12.71 -18.19 -13.96
CA ARG A 56 -12.22 -16.90 -13.43
C ARG A 56 -13.34 -15.84 -13.25
N TRP A 57 -14.44 -15.96 -14.00
CA TRP A 57 -15.54 -14.99 -14.02
C TRP A 57 -16.81 -15.47 -13.30
N GLY A 58 -16.86 -16.76 -12.95
CA GLY A 58 -18.01 -17.43 -12.34
C GLY A 58 -17.99 -17.46 -10.82
N SER A 59 -18.42 -18.59 -10.25
CA SER A 59 -18.53 -18.80 -8.81
C SER A 59 -17.24 -18.42 -8.08
N LYS A 60 -17.39 -17.58 -7.05
CA LYS A 60 -16.27 -17.06 -6.28
C LYS A 60 -15.50 -18.24 -5.67
N PRO A 61 -14.18 -18.35 -5.90
CA PRO A 61 -13.41 -19.46 -5.33
C PRO A 61 -13.57 -19.46 -3.80
N ALA A 62 -13.55 -20.66 -3.23
CA ALA A 62 -13.66 -20.85 -1.79
C ALA A 62 -12.66 -19.93 -1.08
N LYS A 63 -13.14 -19.15 -0.11
CA LYS A 63 -12.28 -18.28 0.69
C LYS A 63 -11.22 -19.15 1.37
N PHE A 64 -9.96 -18.78 1.26
CA PHE A 64 -8.86 -19.49 1.92
C PHE A 64 -9.06 -19.46 3.44
N LYS A 65 -9.44 -20.61 4.03
CA LYS A 65 -9.85 -20.74 5.44
C LYS A 65 -8.67 -20.74 6.42
N ARG A 66 -7.53 -21.31 6.03
CA ARG A 66 -6.36 -21.53 6.92
C ARG A 66 -5.27 -20.46 6.74
N LYS A 67 -5.53 -19.21 7.12
CA LYS A 67 -4.50 -18.14 7.07
C LYS A 67 -3.58 -18.19 8.28
N THR A 68 -2.32 -18.56 8.09
CA THR A 68 -1.32 -18.62 9.17
C THR A 68 -0.76 -17.25 9.58
N LYS A 69 -0.60 -16.31 8.63
CA LYS A 69 0.06 -15.04 8.92
C LYS A 69 -0.95 -14.00 9.42
N THR A 70 -0.69 -13.47 10.61
CA THR A 70 -1.54 -12.47 11.29
C THR A 70 -1.24 -11.04 10.85
N THR A 71 0.00 -10.75 10.44
CA THR A 71 0.47 -9.40 10.07
C THR A 71 0.84 -9.28 8.59
N LYS A 72 0.80 -8.04 8.09
CA LYS A 72 1.18 -7.68 6.71
C LYS A 72 2.54 -6.97 6.70
N LYS A 73 3.22 -7.02 5.54
CA LYS A 73 4.40 -6.18 5.30
C LYS A 73 3.98 -4.73 5.11
N THR A 74 4.85 -3.83 5.51
CA THR A 74 4.60 -2.39 5.47
C THR A 74 4.95 -1.85 4.09
N ASN A 75 4.05 -1.04 3.52
CA ASN A 75 4.24 -0.42 2.21
C ASN A 75 4.32 1.09 2.42
N LEU A 76 5.54 1.60 2.60
CA LEU A 76 5.81 3.02 2.70
C LEU A 76 6.06 3.61 1.31
N MET A 77 5.52 4.79 1.06
CA MET A 77 5.81 5.62 -0.10
C MET A 77 6.65 6.82 0.33
N TYR A 78 7.73 7.05 -0.40
CA TYR A 78 8.62 8.17 -0.20
C TYR A 78 8.42 9.17 -1.32
N THR A 79 7.97 10.37 -0.99
CA THR A 79 7.74 11.44 -1.96
C THR A 79 8.88 12.45 -1.86
N CYS A 80 9.60 12.66 -2.96
CA CYS A 80 10.65 13.68 -3.01
C CYS A 80 10.03 15.07 -3.17
N PRO A 81 10.35 16.05 -2.31
CA PRO A 81 9.80 17.40 -2.43
C PRO A 81 10.34 18.18 -3.63
N VAL A 82 11.49 17.79 -4.19
CA VAL A 82 12.13 18.50 -5.31
C VAL A 82 11.51 18.13 -6.65
N CYS A 83 11.33 16.84 -6.93
CA CYS A 83 10.78 16.38 -8.21
C CYS A 83 9.33 15.89 -8.12
N ASN A 84 8.74 15.87 -6.91
CA ASN A 84 7.40 15.35 -6.61
C ASN A 84 7.16 13.88 -7.03
N LYS A 85 8.20 13.17 -7.48
CA LYS A 85 8.12 11.75 -7.81
C LYS A 85 8.18 10.93 -6.53
N SER A 86 7.37 9.88 -6.51
CA SER A 86 7.26 8.96 -5.39
C SER A 86 7.92 7.62 -5.70
N VAL A 87 8.63 7.05 -4.72
CA VAL A 87 9.23 5.72 -4.79
C VAL A 87 8.67 4.85 -3.67
N MET A 88 8.30 3.61 -4.00
CA MET A 88 7.85 2.64 -3.00
C MET A 88 9.03 2.01 -2.26
N GLN A 89 8.79 1.62 -1.02
CA GLN A 89 9.75 0.86 -0.23
C GLN A 89 10.09 -0.48 -0.91
N ALA A 90 11.39 -0.77 -1.05
CA ALA A 90 11.86 -2.00 -1.68
C ALA A 90 11.50 -3.26 -0.86
N GLN A 91 11.66 -3.20 0.47
CA GLN A 91 11.31 -4.30 1.36
C GLN A 91 10.68 -3.77 2.64
N GLY A 92 9.47 -4.24 2.94
CA GLY A 92 8.73 -3.92 4.15
C GLY A 92 8.95 -4.95 5.27
N ILE A 93 8.99 -4.47 6.51
CA ILE A 93 8.98 -5.30 7.72
C ILE A 93 7.52 -5.70 8.02
N ARG A 94 7.28 -6.88 8.62
CA ARG A 94 5.93 -7.25 9.07
C ARG A 94 5.62 -6.59 10.41
N THR A 95 4.50 -5.90 10.49
CA THR A 95 4.09 -5.21 11.72
C THR A 95 2.57 -5.19 11.83
N SER A 96 2.04 -5.21 13.05
CA SER A 96 0.61 -5.08 13.34
C SER A 96 0.12 -3.64 13.23
N LYS A 97 0.85 -2.67 13.81
CA LYS A 97 0.52 -1.24 13.81
C LYS A 97 1.74 -0.37 13.48
N ILE A 98 1.53 0.58 12.55
CA ILE A 98 2.47 1.67 12.25
C ILE A 98 1.83 2.98 12.69
N SER A 99 2.58 3.79 13.44
CA SER A 99 2.29 5.21 13.65
C SER A 99 3.37 6.04 12.94
N ILE A 100 2.94 7.11 12.26
CA ILE A 100 3.85 8.06 11.61
C ILE A 100 3.84 9.35 12.43
N GLU A 101 4.92 9.60 13.17
CA GLU A 101 5.04 10.67 14.16
C GLU A 101 6.12 11.67 13.73
N ASP A 102 6.00 12.92 14.20
CA ASP A 102 7.08 13.92 14.04
C ASP A 102 8.06 13.76 15.18
N LYS A 103 9.36 13.83 14.91
CA LYS A 103 10.43 13.69 15.93
C LYS A 103 10.29 14.67 17.11
N LYS A 104 9.48 15.73 17.00
CA LYS A 104 9.23 16.70 18.06
C LYS A 104 8.49 16.09 19.27
N THR A 105 7.62 15.11 19.06
CA THR A 105 6.82 14.54 20.16
C THR A 105 7.63 13.67 21.12
N GLU A 106 8.79 13.16 20.70
CA GLU A 106 9.66 12.34 21.57
C GLU A 106 10.42 13.20 22.60
N ILE A 107 10.77 14.45 22.24
CA ILE A 107 11.48 15.38 23.13
C ILE A 107 10.52 15.92 24.21
N GLU A 108 9.28 16.24 23.84
CA GLU A 108 8.27 16.75 24.78
C GLU A 108 7.77 15.65 25.75
N SER A 109 7.65 14.40 25.29
CA SER A 109 7.25 13.29 26.16
C SER A 109 8.31 12.84 27.17
N ASN A 110 9.59 13.16 26.93
CA ASN A 110 10.70 12.88 27.85
C ASN A 110 11.04 14.07 28.75
N LYS A 111 10.44 15.25 28.53
CA LYS A 111 10.68 16.45 29.34
C LYS A 111 9.78 16.54 30.58
N HIS A 112 8.76 15.69 30.65
CA HIS A 112 7.83 15.57 31.78
C HIS A 112 7.95 14.22 32.52
N LYS A 113 9.09 13.54 32.37
CA LYS A 113 9.49 12.40 33.18
C LYS A 113 10.70 12.76 34.03
#